data_AF-A0A2V5E368-F1
#
_entry.id   AF-A0A2V5E368-F1
#
_cell.length_a   1.000
_cell.length_b   1.000
_cell.length_c   1.000
_cell.angle_alpha   90.00
_cell.angle_beta   90.00
_cell.angle_gamma   90.00
#
_symmetry.space_group_name_H-M   'P 1'
#
loop_
_entity.id
_entity.type
_entity.pdbx_description
1 polymer ?
#
loop_
_entity_poly.entity_id
_entity_poly.type
_entity_poly.pdbx_seq_one_letter_code
_entity_poly.pdbx_strand_id
1 'polypeptide(L)'
;MSNEPVLPRYADSHDPFWPRVDLGRLRERLNLQRPVSEAVLEVAARCAAIDAAREFARWRAVLRERGYKRLEDVAGHDQGRALRVCYIRFVEAAVMYSLGSSAYLPTSRRSAAHA
;
A
#
# COMPACT_ATOMS: atom_id res chain seq x y z
N MET A 1 -2.92 -15.61 -28.32
CA MET A 1 -2.54 -14.60 -27.30
C MET A 1 -3.49 -14.75 -26.13
N SER A 2 -3.12 -15.57 -25.15
CA SER A 2 -3.98 -15.85 -23.99
C SER A 2 -4.10 -14.58 -23.16
N ASN A 3 -5.28 -13.97 -23.17
CA ASN A 3 -5.63 -12.87 -22.29
C ASN A 3 -6.02 -13.50 -20.94
N GLU A 4 -5.03 -13.95 -20.17
CA GLU A 4 -5.29 -14.36 -18.79
C GLU A 4 -5.83 -13.14 -18.04
N PRO A 5 -6.97 -13.24 -17.34
CA PRO A 5 -7.43 -12.15 -16.49
C PRO A 5 -6.34 -11.89 -15.45
N VAL A 6 -5.71 -10.71 -15.52
CA VAL A 6 -4.75 -10.28 -14.51
C VAL A 6 -5.51 -10.19 -13.19
N LEU A 7 -5.37 -11.22 -12.36
CA LEU A 7 -6.02 -11.25 -11.06
C LEU A 7 -5.53 -10.04 -10.24
N PRO A 8 -6.44 -9.36 -9.50
CA PRO A 8 -6.03 -8.24 -8.67
C PRO A 8 -4.96 -8.69 -7.67
N ARG A 9 -3.80 -8.05 -7.73
CA ARG A 9 -2.71 -8.25 -6.76
C ARG A 9 -2.89 -7.24 -5.66
N TYR A 10 -2.91 -7.72 -4.42
CA TYR A 10 -3.09 -6.87 -3.24
C TYR A 10 -1.84 -6.85 -2.39
N ALA A 11 -1.37 -5.64 -2.06
CA ALA A 11 -0.38 -5.44 -1.01
C ALA A 11 -1.09 -5.35 0.34
N ASP A 12 -1.42 -6.51 0.90
CA ASP A 12 -2.13 -6.60 2.17
C ASP A 12 -1.21 -6.36 3.36
N SER A 13 -1.67 -5.52 4.29
CA SER A 13 -1.25 -5.64 5.69
C SER A 13 -1.98 -6.85 6.28
N HIS A 14 -1.34 -7.64 7.15
CA HIS A 14 -1.98 -8.82 7.77
C HIS A 14 -3.22 -8.49 8.64
N ASP A 15 -3.53 -7.20 8.80
CA ASP A 15 -4.66 -6.72 9.57
C ASP A 15 -5.88 -6.44 8.66
N PRO A 16 -7.02 -7.15 8.85
CA PRO A 16 -8.22 -6.96 8.05
C PRO A 16 -8.95 -5.64 8.33
N PHE A 17 -8.51 -4.87 9.32
CA PHE A 17 -9.11 -3.56 9.62
C PHE A 17 -8.91 -2.56 8.49
N TRP A 18 -7.73 -2.57 7.86
CA TRP A 18 -7.36 -1.61 6.83
C TRP A 18 -7.84 -2.05 5.44
N PRO A 19 -8.22 -1.10 4.57
CA PRO A 19 -8.60 -1.43 3.19
C PRO A 19 -7.41 -2.06 2.46
N ARG A 20 -7.70 -3.10 1.67
CA ARG A 20 -6.71 -3.74 0.81
C ARG A 20 -6.17 -2.75 -0.21
N VAL A 21 -4.86 -2.84 -0.47
CA VAL A 21 -4.18 -2.00 -1.45
C VAL A 21 -4.08 -2.76 -2.78
N ASP A 22 -4.99 -2.47 -3.70
CA ASP A 22 -4.97 -3.00 -5.07
C ASP A 22 -3.83 -2.36 -5.87
N LEU A 23 -2.87 -3.16 -6.32
CA LEU A 23 -1.68 -2.69 -7.04
C LEU A 23 -2.01 -2.08 -8.41
N GLY A 24 -3.01 -2.62 -9.13
CA GLY A 24 -3.43 -2.10 -10.43
C GLY A 24 -4.02 -0.70 -10.28
N ARG A 25 -4.98 -0.56 -9.34
CA ARG A 25 -5.58 0.75 -9.03
C ARG A 25 -4.56 1.74 -8.47
N LEU A 26 -3.62 1.25 -7.66
CA LEU A 26 -2.56 2.10 -7.11
C LEU A 26 -1.66 2.62 -8.24
N ARG A 27 -1.25 1.77 -9.18
CA ARG A 27 -0.43 2.16 -10.33
C ARG A 27 -1.12 3.22 -11.19
N GLU A 28 -2.39 2.99 -11.54
CA GLU A 28 -3.21 3.93 -12.30
C GLU A 28 -3.31 5.27 -11.57
N ARG A 29 -3.62 5.24 -10.28
CA ARG A 29 -3.83 6.44 -9.47
C ARG A 29 -2.57 7.26 -9.25
N LEU A 30 -1.42 6.60 -9.12
CA LEU A 30 -0.12 7.26 -9.00
C LEU A 30 0.44 7.73 -10.34
N ASN A 31 -0.18 7.36 -11.47
CA ASN A 31 0.23 7.73 -12.82
C ASN A 31 1.73 7.54 -13.06
N LEU A 32 2.28 6.39 -12.63
CA LEU A 32 3.72 6.13 -12.62
C LEU A 32 4.29 6.15 -14.06
N GLN A 33 5.00 7.23 -14.40
CA GLN A 33 5.56 7.47 -15.75
C GLN A 33 6.85 6.67 -16.03
N ARG A 34 7.59 6.27 -14.99
CA ARG A 34 8.81 5.46 -15.14
C ARG A 34 8.48 3.97 -15.10
N PRO A 35 9.28 3.12 -15.76
CA PRO A 35 9.11 1.68 -15.69
C PRO A 35 9.46 1.18 -14.29
N VAL A 36 8.48 1.23 -13.38
CA VAL A 36 8.50 0.54 -12.09
C VAL A 36 8.01 -0.87 -12.33
N SER A 37 8.83 -1.86 -11.95
CA SER A 37 8.44 -3.26 -12.03
C SER A 37 7.36 -3.56 -10.99
N GLU A 38 6.47 -4.51 -11.31
CA GLU A 38 5.38 -4.92 -10.40
C GLU A 38 5.92 -5.40 -9.05
N ALA A 39 7.06 -6.09 -9.03
CA ALA A 39 7.70 -6.55 -7.79
C ALA A 39 8.15 -5.37 -6.89
N VAL A 40 8.70 -4.30 -7.48
CA VAL A 40 9.11 -3.12 -6.71
C VAL A 40 7.89 -2.36 -6.19
N LEU A 41 6.84 -2.25 -7.01
CA LEU A 41 5.58 -1.64 -6.60
C LEU A 41 4.93 -2.42 -5.45
N GLU A 42 4.90 -3.75 -5.53
CA GLU A 42 4.34 -4.62 -4.49
C GLU A 42 5.06 -4.46 -3.16
N VAL A 43 6.40 -4.50 -3.16
CA VAL A 43 7.21 -4.32 -1.94
C VAL A 43 6.98 -2.93 -1.35
N ALA A 44 7.04 -1.87 -2.18
CA ALA A 44 6.80 -0.51 -1.72
C ALA A 44 5.40 -0.34 -1.13
N ALA A 45 4.38 -0.89 -1.77
CA ALA A 45 3.00 -0.85 -1.31
C ALA A 45 2.80 -1.61 0.01
N ARG A 46 3.46 -2.77 0.18
CA ARG A 46 3.38 -3.56 1.41
C ARG A 46 4.04 -2.83 2.58
N CYS A 47 5.22 -2.25 2.37
CA CYS A 47 5.87 -1.40 3.38
C CYS A 47 4.98 -0.21 3.75
N ALA A 48 4.45 0.50 2.76
CA ALA A 48 3.55 1.63 2.98
C ALA A 48 2.29 1.24 3.76
N ALA A 49 1.68 0.09 3.49
CA ALA A 49 0.52 -0.41 4.22
C ALA A 49 0.86 -0.73 5.69
N ILE A 50 2.04 -1.32 5.96
CA ILE A 50 2.53 -1.57 7.32
C ILE A 50 2.75 -0.26 8.08
N ASP A 51 3.38 0.72 7.42
CA ASP A 51 3.68 2.01 8.05
C ASP A 51 2.42 2.81 8.31
N ALA A 52 1.46 2.80 7.38
CA ALA A 52 0.13 3.37 7.61
C ALA A 52 -0.58 2.69 8.80
N ALA A 53 -0.57 1.36 8.86
CA ALA A 53 -1.19 0.63 9.95
C ALA A 53 -0.58 0.96 11.33
N ARG A 54 0.72 1.26 11.37
CA ARG A 54 1.42 1.73 12.58
C ARG A 54 1.04 3.16 12.92
N GLU A 55 1.07 4.07 11.96
CA GLU A 55 0.74 5.48 12.14
C GLU A 55 -0.68 5.66 12.70
N PHE A 56 -1.64 4.92 12.15
CA PHE A 56 -3.04 4.99 12.57
C PHE A 56 -3.43 3.95 13.65
N ALA A 57 -2.46 3.33 14.34
CA ALA A 57 -2.73 2.26 15.31
C ALA A 57 -3.64 2.70 16.47
N ARG A 58 -3.49 3.93 16.98
CA ARG A 58 -4.36 4.47 18.04
C ARG A 58 -5.81 4.61 17.60
N TRP A 59 -6.05 5.11 16.38
CA TRP A 59 -7.39 5.21 15.82
C TRP A 59 -8.04 3.83 15.67
N ARG A 60 -7.28 2.86 15.16
CA ARG A 60 -7.74 1.47 15.05
C ARG A 60 -8.11 0.87 16.41
N ALA A 61 -7.33 1.12 17.47
CA ALA A 61 -7.63 0.61 18.80
C ALA A 61 -8.98 1.15 19.32
N VAL A 62 -9.17 2.48 19.27
CA VAL A 62 -10.41 3.13 19.71
C VAL A 62 -11.63 2.64 18.91
N LEU A 63 -11.48 2.43 17.60
CA LEU A 63 -12.57 1.95 16.75
C LEU A 63 -12.91 0.48 17.02
N ARG A 64 -11.92 -0.36 17.33
CA ARG A 64 -12.14 -1.75 17.73
C ARG A 64 -12.83 -1.87 19.08
N GLU A 65 -12.51 -1.02 20.05
CA GLU A 65 -13.22 -0.96 21.33
C GLU A 65 -14.71 -0.62 21.15
N ARG A 66 -15.04 0.13 20.10
CA ARG A 66 -16.43 0.44 19.70
C ARG A 66 -17.09 -0.66 18.86
N GLY A 67 -16.40 -1.76 18.60
CA GLY A 67 -16.92 -2.92 17.87
C GLY A 67 -16.72 -2.89 16.35
N TYR A 68 -16.07 -1.87 15.80
CA TYR A 68 -15.79 -1.81 14.36
C TYR A 68 -14.66 -2.78 14.00
N LYS A 69 -14.90 -3.62 12.99
CA LYS A 69 -13.94 -4.66 12.55
C LYS A 69 -13.13 -4.20 11.35
N ARG A 70 -13.69 -3.30 10.54
CA ARG A 70 -13.09 -2.78 9.32
C ARG A 70 -13.25 -1.27 9.25
N LEU A 71 -12.34 -0.61 8.54
CA LEU A 71 -12.41 0.83 8.32
C LEU A 71 -13.63 1.21 7.47
N GLU A 72 -14.08 0.33 6.57
CA GLU A 72 -15.29 0.53 5.77
C GLU A 72 -16.54 0.65 6.64
N ASP A 73 -16.58 -0.07 7.76
CA ASP A 73 -17.71 -0.05 8.70
C ASP A 73 -17.91 1.35 9.34
N VAL A 74 -16.84 2.16 9.37
CA VAL A 74 -16.84 3.51 9.95
C VAL A 74 -17.08 4.59 8.89
N ALA A 75 -16.98 4.24 7.61
CA ALA A 75 -17.09 5.19 6.49
C ALA A 75 -18.53 5.74 6.28
N GLY A 76 -19.53 5.26 7.03
CA GLY A 76 -20.84 5.88 7.11
C GLY A 76 -20.83 7.27 7.79
N HIS A 77 -19.81 7.56 8.59
CA HIS A 77 -19.64 8.82 9.32
C HIS A 77 -18.54 9.69 8.72
N ASP A 78 -18.68 11.02 8.83
CA ASP A 78 -17.73 12.00 8.28
C ASP A 78 -16.29 11.75 8.75
N GLN A 79 -16.12 11.49 10.05
CA GLN A 79 -14.82 11.22 10.65
C GLN A 79 -14.20 9.90 10.16
N GLY A 80 -15.02 8.86 9.96
CA GLY A 80 -14.55 7.61 9.39
C GLY A 80 -14.18 7.74 7.91
N ARG A 81 -14.91 8.56 7.14
CA ARG A 81 -14.54 8.90 5.76
C ARG A 81 -13.22 9.67 5.72
N ALA A 82 -13.03 10.65 6.60
CA ALA A 82 -11.78 11.39 6.70
C ALA A 82 -10.60 10.45 7.02
N LEU A 83 -10.75 9.57 8.01
CA LEU A 83 -9.72 8.58 8.36
C LEU A 83 -9.39 7.67 7.17
N ARG A 84 -10.40 7.20 6.43
CA ARG A 84 -10.19 6.41 5.21
C ARG A 84 -9.39 7.17 4.15
N VAL A 85 -9.72 8.43 3.92
CA VAL A 85 -8.96 9.28 2.98
C VAL A 85 -7.52 9.47 3.47
N CYS A 86 -7.30 9.76 4.75
CA CYS A 86 -5.97 9.90 5.33
C CYS A 86 -5.11 8.64 5.17
N TYR A 87 -5.67 7.47 5.50
CA TYR A 87 -4.98 6.18 5.31
C TYR A 87 -4.56 5.97 3.85
N ILE A 88 -5.50 6.16 2.93
CA ILE A 88 -5.28 5.96 1.50
C ILE A 88 -4.21 6.92 0.97
N ARG A 89 -4.25 8.19 1.39
CA ARG A 89 -3.27 9.23 0.98
C ARG A 89 -1.90 8.99 1.57
N PHE A 90 -1.82 8.51 2.81
CA PHE A 90 -0.57 8.12 3.42
C PHE A 90 0.10 6.99 2.63
N VAL A 91 -0.65 5.94 2.29
CA VAL A 91 -0.12 4.82 1.49
C VAL A 91 0.42 5.30 0.15
N GLU A 92 -0.31 6.16 -0.57
CA GLU A 92 0.17 6.76 -1.83
C GLU A 92 1.48 7.52 -1.66
N ALA A 93 1.54 8.41 -0.66
CA ALA A 93 2.69 9.24 -0.41
C ALA A 93 3.92 8.40 -0.04
N ALA A 94 3.73 7.39 0.83
CA ALA A 94 4.79 6.48 1.24
C ALA A 94 5.31 5.63 0.08
N VAL A 95 4.43 5.18 -0.82
CA VAL A 95 4.83 4.47 -2.05
C VAL A 95 5.64 5.39 -2.96
N MET A 96 5.14 6.60 -3.25
CA MET A 96 5.88 7.55 -4.09
C MET A 96 7.23 7.92 -3.49
N TYR A 97 7.28 8.13 -2.17
CA TYR A 97 8.51 8.41 -1.45
C TYR A 97 9.50 7.24 -1.56
N SER A 98 9.05 6.00 -1.31
CA SER A 98 9.89 4.80 -1.43
C SER A 98 10.42 4.61 -2.85
N LEU A 99 9.58 4.78 -3.87
CA LEU A 99 9.98 4.66 -5.28
C LEU A 99 10.94 5.78 -5.71
N GLY A 100 10.74 7.01 -5.22
CA GLY A 100 11.65 8.13 -5.45
C GLY A 100 12.98 7.99 -4.70
N SER A 101 12.94 7.45 -3.49
CA SER A 101 14.12 7.17 -2.66
C SER A 101 14.91 5.95 -3.16
N SER A 102 14.26 4.99 -3.81
CA SER A 102 14.90 3.82 -4.42
C SER A 102 15.93 4.20 -5.50
N ALA A 103 15.74 5.36 -6.15
CA ALA A 103 16.74 5.92 -7.05
C ALA A 103 18.08 6.24 -6.36
N TYR A 104 18.09 6.39 -5.03
CA TYR A 104 19.28 6.66 -4.22
C TYR A 104 19.83 5.42 -3.50
N LEU A 105 19.12 4.30 -3.52
CA LEU A 105 19.69 3.05 -2.99
C LEU A 105 20.61 2.46 -4.06
N PRO A 106 21.89 2.17 -3.74
CA PRO A 106 22.74 1.46 -4.66
C PRO A 106 22.06 0.14 -4.99
N THR A 107 21.76 -0.07 -6.28
CA THR A 107 21.48 -1.42 -6.77
C THR A 107 22.72 -2.23 -6.43
N SER A 108 22.61 -3.09 -5.42
CA SER A 108 23.65 -4.08 -5.15
C SER A 108 23.68 -4.99 -6.38
N ARG A 109 24.52 -4.62 -7.35
CA ARG A 109 24.87 -5.48 -8.47
C ARG A 109 25.55 -6.66 -7.81
N ARG A 110 24.81 -7.76 -7.65
CA ARG A 110 25.43 -9.08 -7.54
C ARG A 110 26.19 -9.32 -8.83
N SER A 111 27.42 -8.85 -8.87
CA SER A 111 28.45 -9.34 -9.77
C SER A 111 29.27 -10.38 -9.02
N ALA A 112 29.24 -11.60 -9.55
CA ALA A 112 30.27 -12.65 -9.55
C ALA A 112 29.53 -14.00 -9.43
N ALA A 113 29.22 -14.66 -10.55
CA ALA A 113 30.16 -15.58 -11.20
C ALA A 113 30.73 -16.58 -10.18
N HIS A 114 29.99 -17.66 -9.94
CA HIS A 114 30.61 -18.91 -9.54
C HIS A 114 30.84 -19.71 -10.82
N ALA A 115 32.13 -19.86 -11.11
CA ALA A 115 32.70 -20.77 -12.11
C ALA A 115 32.35 -22.24 -11.79
#